data_AF-A0A6N8H0C4-F1
#
_entry.id   AF-A0A6N8H0C4-F1
#
_cell.length_a   1.000
_cell.length_b   1.000
_cell.length_c   1.000
_cell.angle_alpha   90.00
_cell.angle_beta   90.00
_cell.angle_gamma   90.00
#
_symmetry.space_group_name_H-M   'P 1'
#
loop_
_entity.id
_entity.type
_entity.pdbx_description
1 polymer ?
#
loop_
_entity_poly.entity_id
_entity_poly.type
_entity_poly.pdbx_seq_one_letter_code
_entity_poly.pdbx_strand_id
1 'polypeptide(L)'
;MANYKEEHIRNNRRLARQIVGGVALLLAVIGLFTVFGWVVSLLRSVLDDSDRRKAYEDRLFGMVMLDPLAFSDVSSVDPGVFKQAAIWGTVYQVQNSGGSLDQYERDPDTGSAIIPKLEIDTYIANLLGPDYTVDDGSFSTDVFSYQYDEEKQGYLVPVTSSVAQYTPEVEKIWKADGKQYVTVGYIPTATNSSSNGELSLTAPTTPTKYMDYVFTQGSNHEWYLSALQESEMKPEATTTPAPTANVPQDAQSMVEDQLGNAMADTSTVLNDDAASDTSAEEYPSADSEDAPAEDGGEDSADSESAAE
;
A
#
# COMPACT_ATOMS: atom_id res chain seq x y z
N MET A 1 51.57 -71.12 20.64
CA MET A 1 50.97 -69.79 20.35
C MET A 1 50.37 -69.67 18.93
N ALA A 2 50.08 -70.76 18.21
CA ALA A 2 49.45 -70.69 16.87
C ALA A 2 47.91 -70.77 16.90
N ASN A 3 47.33 -71.49 17.89
CA ASN A 3 45.87 -71.67 17.98
C ASN A 3 45.08 -70.40 18.35
N TYR A 4 45.71 -69.38 18.95
CA TYR A 4 45.02 -68.13 19.32
C TYR A 4 44.79 -67.22 18.11
N LYS A 5 45.65 -67.29 17.08
CA LYS A 5 45.55 -66.41 15.90
C LYS A 5 44.43 -66.83 14.94
N GLU A 6 44.11 -68.12 14.86
CA GLU A 6 43.11 -68.66 13.93
C GLU A 6 41.67 -68.49 14.41
N GLU A 7 41.40 -68.54 15.73
CA GLU A 7 40.07 -68.25 16.28
C GLU A 7 39.67 -66.78 16.12
N HIS A 8 40.61 -65.86 16.30
CA HIS A 8 40.38 -64.43 16.09
C HIS A 8 40.01 -64.11 14.63
N ILE A 9 40.64 -64.77 13.65
CA ILE A 9 40.33 -64.55 12.21
C ILE A 9 38.90 -65.02 11.87
N ARG A 10 38.43 -66.10 12.50
CA ARG A 10 37.11 -66.67 12.23
C ARG A 10 35.97 -65.86 12.86
N ASN A 11 36.18 -65.31 14.07
CA ASN A 11 35.21 -64.44 14.72
C ASN A 11 35.14 -63.05 14.06
N ASN A 12 36.29 -62.52 13.60
CA ASN A 12 36.35 -61.20 12.97
C ASN A 12 35.59 -61.13 11.63
N ARG A 13 35.49 -62.25 10.88
CA ARG A 13 34.66 -62.32 9.67
C ARG A 13 33.15 -62.28 9.95
N ARG A 14 32.71 -62.74 11.13
CA ARG A 14 31.30 -62.67 11.55
C ARG A 14 30.94 -61.28 12.03
N LEU A 15 31.81 -60.67 12.83
CA LEU A 15 31.67 -59.29 13.29
C LEU A 15 31.73 -58.29 12.11
N ALA A 16 32.63 -58.50 11.15
CA ALA A 16 32.70 -57.65 9.95
C ALA A 16 31.40 -57.69 9.12
N ARG A 17 30.74 -58.86 8.99
CA ARG A 17 29.44 -58.97 8.30
C ARG A 17 28.31 -58.28 9.06
N GLN A 18 28.33 -58.33 10.39
CA GLN A 18 27.36 -57.64 11.23
C GLN A 18 27.54 -56.12 11.18
N ILE A 19 28.79 -55.63 11.17
CA ILE A 19 29.09 -54.20 11.02
C ILE A 19 28.67 -53.71 9.63
N VAL A 20 29.01 -54.44 8.57
CA VAL A 20 28.60 -54.07 7.20
C VAL A 20 27.07 -54.08 7.05
N GLY A 21 26.38 -55.07 7.62
CA GLY A 21 24.92 -55.10 7.65
C GLY A 21 24.32 -53.94 8.44
N GLY A 22 24.91 -53.58 9.58
CA GLY A 22 24.50 -52.43 10.38
C GLY A 22 24.69 -51.09 9.66
N VAL A 23 25.82 -50.92 8.98
CA VAL A 23 26.10 -49.73 8.15
C VAL A 23 25.12 -49.65 6.97
N ALA A 24 24.85 -50.77 6.30
CA ALA A 24 23.88 -50.80 5.20
C ALA A 24 22.46 -50.45 5.67
N LEU A 25 22.04 -50.95 6.83
CA LEU A 25 20.74 -50.63 7.43
C LEU A 25 20.67 -49.15 7.83
N LEU A 26 21.73 -48.60 8.41
CA LEU A 26 21.81 -47.19 8.78
C LEU A 26 21.73 -46.30 7.54
N LEU A 27 22.45 -46.63 6.46
CA LEU A 27 22.36 -45.90 5.19
C LEU A 27 20.96 -46.00 4.56
N ALA A 28 20.31 -47.16 4.64
CA ALA A 28 18.93 -47.32 4.17
C ALA A 28 17.95 -46.45 4.97
N VAL A 29 18.12 -46.35 6.29
CA VAL A 29 17.30 -45.48 7.15
C VAL A 29 17.54 -44.01 6.82
N ILE A 30 18.79 -43.57 6.67
CA ILE A 30 19.10 -42.19 6.26
C ILE A 30 18.48 -41.89 4.89
N GLY A 31 18.64 -42.79 3.92
CA GLY A 31 18.04 -42.65 2.59
C GLY A 31 16.51 -42.54 2.64
N LEU A 32 15.86 -43.33 3.49
CA LEU A 32 14.41 -43.26 3.70
C LEU A 32 14.00 -41.88 4.25
N PHE A 33 14.71 -41.35 5.25
CA PHE A 33 14.43 -40.02 5.79
C PHE A 33 14.67 -38.91 4.77
N THR A 34 15.69 -39.01 3.93
CA THR A 34 15.94 -38.04 2.86
C THR A 34 14.82 -38.03 1.84
N VAL A 35 14.38 -39.21 1.36
CA VAL A 35 13.27 -39.31 0.40
C VAL A 35 11.97 -38.81 1.03
N PHE A 36 11.70 -39.17 2.28
CA PHE A 36 10.51 -38.70 2.99
C PHE A 36 10.50 -37.19 3.19
N GLY A 37 11.64 -36.59 3.57
CA GLY A 37 11.80 -35.14 3.65
C GLY A 37 11.55 -34.45 2.32
N TRP A 38 12.02 -35.04 1.21
CA TRP A 38 11.76 -34.54 -0.14
C TRP A 38 10.28 -34.56 -0.50
N VAL A 39 9.58 -35.67 -0.20
CA VAL A 39 8.14 -35.80 -0.46
C VAL A 39 7.32 -34.80 0.38
N VAL A 40 7.65 -34.63 1.66
CA VAL A 40 6.97 -33.66 2.52
C VAL A 40 7.25 -32.22 2.07
N SER A 41 8.47 -31.92 1.64
CA SER A 41 8.83 -30.60 1.09
C SER A 41 8.07 -30.30 -0.20
N LEU A 42 7.91 -31.29 -1.09
CA LEU A 42 7.12 -31.15 -2.31
C LEU A 42 5.63 -30.95 -2.00
N LEU A 43 5.09 -31.71 -1.05
CA LEU A 43 3.69 -31.55 -0.60
C LEU A 43 3.47 -30.17 0.02
N ARG A 44 4.40 -29.68 0.83
CA ARG A 44 4.35 -28.31 1.36
C ARG A 44 4.42 -27.27 0.26
N SER A 45 5.34 -27.38 -0.69
CA SER A 45 5.45 -26.43 -1.80
C SER A 45 4.21 -26.40 -2.70
N VAL A 46 3.51 -27.52 -2.85
CA VAL A 46 2.22 -27.57 -3.58
C VAL A 46 1.07 -26.96 -2.77
N LEU A 47 1.16 -27.01 -1.44
CA LEU A 47 0.18 -26.40 -0.52
C LEU A 47 0.52 -24.93 -0.19
N ASP A 48 1.76 -24.52 -0.39
CA ASP A 48 2.26 -23.18 -0.10
C ASP A 48 1.95 -22.25 -1.27
N ASP A 49 0.74 -21.73 -1.25
CA ASP A 49 0.23 -20.78 -2.25
C ASP A 49 0.64 -19.34 -1.90
N SER A 50 1.53 -19.12 -0.92
CA SER A 50 1.86 -17.79 -0.39
C SER A 50 2.52 -16.87 -1.43
N ASP A 51 3.49 -17.36 -2.21
CA ASP A 51 4.08 -16.60 -3.31
C ASP A 51 3.04 -16.20 -4.37
N ARG A 52 2.11 -17.13 -4.67
CA ARG A 52 1.08 -16.92 -5.68
C ARG A 52 0.00 -15.96 -5.19
N ARG A 53 -0.38 -16.04 -3.92
CA ARG A 53 -1.24 -15.06 -3.23
C ARG A 53 -0.63 -13.68 -3.29
N LYS A 54 0.65 -13.55 -2.91
CA LYS A 54 1.36 -12.28 -2.98
C LYS A 54 1.41 -11.70 -4.40
N ALA A 55 1.63 -12.54 -5.41
CA ALA A 55 1.58 -12.08 -6.80
C ALA A 55 0.20 -11.54 -7.20
N TYR A 56 -0.90 -12.12 -6.69
CA TYR A 56 -2.25 -11.57 -6.90
C TYR A 56 -2.51 -10.32 -6.07
N GLU A 57 -2.00 -10.22 -4.84
CA GLU A 57 -2.09 -9.00 -4.02
C GLU A 57 -1.44 -7.83 -4.76
N ASP A 58 -0.20 -8.01 -5.22
CA ASP A 58 0.54 -6.97 -5.93
C ASP A 58 -0.14 -6.61 -7.27
N ARG A 59 -0.69 -7.61 -7.99
CA ARG A 59 -1.41 -7.41 -9.26
C ARG A 59 -2.79 -6.77 -9.09
N LEU A 60 -3.49 -7.03 -8.00
CA LEU A 60 -4.84 -6.51 -7.73
C LEU A 60 -4.84 -5.25 -6.87
N PHE A 61 -3.66 -4.80 -6.40
CA PHE A 61 -3.54 -3.64 -5.53
C PHE A 61 -4.33 -2.44 -6.04
N GLY A 62 -4.14 -2.03 -7.29
CA GLY A 62 -4.83 -0.86 -7.86
C GLY A 62 -6.35 -1.00 -7.87
N MET A 63 -6.87 -2.22 -8.09
CA MET A 63 -8.30 -2.50 -8.06
C MET A 63 -8.84 -2.46 -6.63
N VAL A 64 -8.18 -3.14 -5.69
CA VAL A 64 -8.62 -3.19 -4.29
C VAL A 64 -8.55 -1.81 -3.65
N MET A 65 -7.51 -1.05 -3.96
CA MET A 65 -7.29 0.29 -3.45
C MET A 65 -8.44 1.26 -3.78
N LEU A 66 -9.01 1.13 -4.98
CA LEU A 66 -10.08 1.99 -5.48
C LEU A 66 -11.48 1.45 -5.19
N ASP A 67 -11.57 0.17 -4.84
CA ASP A 67 -12.81 -0.55 -4.57
C ASP A 67 -13.92 -0.33 -5.63
N PRO A 68 -13.67 -0.68 -6.91
CA PRO A 68 -14.68 -0.50 -7.96
C PRO A 68 -15.90 -1.38 -7.71
N LEU A 69 -17.04 -0.95 -8.25
CA LEU A 69 -18.28 -1.73 -8.21
C LEU A 69 -18.09 -3.08 -8.89
N ALA A 70 -18.81 -4.10 -8.39
CA ALA A 70 -18.85 -5.41 -9.03
C ALA A 70 -19.37 -5.32 -10.47
N PHE A 71 -18.78 -6.12 -11.35
CA PHE A 71 -19.12 -6.18 -12.77
C PHE A 71 -19.01 -7.61 -13.30
N SER A 72 -19.91 -7.97 -14.20
CA SER A 72 -19.93 -9.31 -14.82
C SER A 72 -18.95 -9.46 -15.99
N ASP A 73 -18.55 -8.35 -16.61
CA ASP A 73 -17.63 -8.33 -17.73
C ASP A 73 -16.83 -7.02 -17.76
N VAL A 74 -15.52 -7.10 -18.00
CA VAL A 74 -14.62 -5.93 -18.07
C VAL A 74 -15.02 -4.94 -19.16
N SER A 75 -15.64 -5.39 -20.26
CA SER A 75 -16.08 -4.51 -21.34
C SER A 75 -17.29 -3.63 -20.97
N SER A 76 -17.97 -3.93 -19.87
CA SER A 76 -19.11 -3.16 -19.36
C SER A 76 -18.69 -2.01 -18.43
N VAL A 77 -17.42 -1.97 -18.04
CA VAL A 77 -16.88 -0.98 -17.10
C VAL A 77 -16.25 0.16 -17.87
N ASP A 78 -16.37 1.39 -17.35
CA ASP A 78 -15.66 2.53 -17.91
C ASP A 78 -14.14 2.28 -17.92
N PRO A 79 -13.45 2.42 -19.07
CA PRO A 79 -12.00 2.17 -19.16
C PRO A 79 -11.17 3.05 -18.21
N GLY A 80 -11.68 4.22 -17.82
CA GLY A 80 -11.06 5.11 -16.84
C GLY A 80 -10.89 4.47 -15.47
N VAL A 81 -11.77 3.55 -15.06
CA VAL A 81 -11.61 2.78 -13.80
C VAL A 81 -10.33 1.95 -13.84
N PHE A 82 -10.10 1.23 -14.95
CA PHE A 82 -8.90 0.41 -15.10
C PHE A 82 -7.64 1.26 -15.31
N LYS A 83 -7.74 2.38 -16.02
CA LYS A 83 -6.63 3.34 -16.13
C LYS A 83 -6.25 3.90 -14.76
N GLN A 84 -7.22 4.27 -13.94
CA GLN A 84 -6.98 4.75 -12.58
C GLN A 84 -6.33 3.65 -11.71
N ALA A 85 -6.87 2.43 -11.76
CA ALA A 85 -6.30 1.29 -11.06
C ALA A 85 -4.84 1.02 -11.49
N ALA A 86 -4.56 1.10 -12.78
CA ALA A 86 -3.22 0.91 -13.33
C ALA A 86 -2.25 2.01 -12.90
N ILE A 87 -2.65 3.28 -12.90
CA ILE A 87 -1.82 4.39 -12.39
C ILE A 87 -1.39 4.13 -10.95
N TRP A 88 -2.33 3.86 -10.05
CA TRP A 88 -2.01 3.62 -8.65
C TRP A 88 -1.33 2.28 -8.39
N GLY A 89 -1.64 1.27 -9.21
CA GLY A 89 -0.95 -0.02 -9.20
C GLY A 89 0.53 0.11 -9.58
N THR A 90 0.84 0.93 -10.58
CA THR A 90 2.23 1.25 -10.97
C THR A 90 2.95 2.03 -9.86
N VAL A 91 2.30 3.05 -9.29
CA VAL A 91 2.84 3.78 -8.12
C VAL A 91 3.19 2.83 -6.99
N TYR A 92 2.28 1.90 -6.66
CA TYR A 92 2.52 0.87 -5.66
C TYR A 92 3.70 -0.04 -6.02
N GLN A 93 3.77 -0.54 -7.25
CA GLN A 93 4.85 -1.45 -7.67
C GLN A 93 6.23 -0.81 -7.53
N VAL A 94 6.36 0.48 -7.86
CA VAL A 94 7.61 1.24 -7.68
C VAL A 94 8.00 1.33 -6.22
N GLN A 95 7.06 1.73 -5.37
CA GLN A 95 7.29 1.90 -3.92
C GLN A 95 7.60 0.56 -3.24
N ASN A 96 6.84 -0.49 -3.58
CA ASN A 96 7.01 -1.84 -3.04
C ASN A 96 8.34 -2.48 -3.47
N SER A 97 8.88 -2.08 -4.63
CA SER A 97 10.21 -2.50 -5.11
C SER A 97 11.38 -1.71 -4.46
N GLY A 98 11.09 -0.79 -3.53
CA GLY A 98 12.10 0.06 -2.89
C GLY A 98 12.51 1.29 -3.70
N GLY A 99 11.79 1.59 -4.79
CA GLY A 99 11.95 2.81 -5.58
C GLY A 99 11.17 3.99 -4.99
N SER A 100 11.26 5.13 -5.68
CA SER A 100 10.48 6.34 -5.38
C SER A 100 9.91 6.91 -6.67
N LEU A 101 8.81 7.66 -6.56
CA LEU A 101 8.27 8.45 -7.67
C LEU A 101 9.26 9.53 -8.17
N ASP A 102 10.34 9.79 -7.43
CA ASP A 102 11.42 10.68 -7.85
C ASP A 102 12.21 10.15 -9.06
N GLN A 103 12.04 8.87 -9.41
CA GLN A 103 12.61 8.31 -10.63
C GLN A 103 11.92 8.82 -11.90
N TYR A 104 10.68 9.31 -11.76
CA TYR A 104 9.92 9.84 -12.88
C TYR A 104 10.21 11.33 -13.07
N GLU A 105 10.09 11.77 -14.32
CA GLU A 105 10.14 13.19 -14.64
C GLU A 105 9.02 13.94 -13.89
N ARG A 106 9.32 15.17 -13.48
CA ARG A 106 8.37 16.06 -12.83
C ARG A 106 7.81 17.05 -13.85
N ASP A 107 6.51 17.24 -13.80
CA ASP A 107 5.87 18.34 -14.51
C ASP A 107 6.33 19.68 -13.91
N PRO A 108 6.87 20.63 -14.70
CA PRO A 108 7.43 21.87 -14.17
C PRO A 108 6.38 22.80 -13.57
N ASP A 109 5.12 22.70 -13.99
CA ASP A 109 4.05 23.60 -13.57
C ASP A 109 3.37 23.12 -12.28
N THR A 110 3.16 21.80 -12.15
CA THR A 110 2.43 21.19 -11.03
C THR A 110 3.30 20.43 -10.04
N GLY A 111 4.53 20.07 -10.42
CA GLY A 111 5.39 19.17 -9.63
C GLY A 111 4.90 17.72 -9.60
N SER A 112 3.91 17.34 -10.41
CA SER A 112 3.39 15.98 -10.51
C SER A 112 4.44 15.02 -11.09
N ALA A 113 4.42 13.74 -10.69
CA ALA A 113 5.14 12.70 -11.39
C ALA A 113 4.50 12.46 -12.77
N ILE A 114 5.31 12.33 -13.81
CA ILE A 114 4.84 11.96 -15.14
C ILE A 114 5.07 10.46 -15.30
N ILE A 115 4.01 9.68 -15.05
CA ILE A 115 4.07 8.21 -15.16
C ILE A 115 3.92 7.83 -16.64
N PRO A 116 4.90 7.12 -17.23
CA PRO A 116 4.85 6.73 -18.63
C PRO A 116 3.61 5.90 -18.94
N LYS A 117 2.93 6.22 -20.04
CA LYS A 117 1.80 5.44 -20.55
C LYS A 117 2.16 3.96 -20.71
N LEU A 118 3.37 3.67 -21.19
CA LEU A 118 3.84 2.30 -21.38
C LEU A 118 3.73 1.44 -20.11
N GLU A 119 4.01 2.01 -18.93
CA GLU A 119 3.91 1.26 -17.66
C GLU A 119 2.45 1.03 -17.27
N ILE A 120 1.58 2.00 -17.53
CA ILE A 120 0.13 1.89 -17.31
C ILE A 120 -0.48 0.85 -18.24
N ASP A 121 -0.14 0.89 -19.54
CA ASP A 121 -0.57 -0.10 -20.53
C ASP A 121 -0.08 -1.50 -20.17
N THR A 122 1.17 -1.61 -19.70
CA THR A 122 1.73 -2.89 -19.25
C THR A 122 0.96 -3.43 -18.04
N TYR A 123 0.61 -2.57 -17.08
CA TYR A 123 -0.23 -2.97 -15.96
C TYR A 123 -1.62 -3.44 -16.41
N ILE A 124 -2.27 -2.69 -17.32
CA ILE A 124 -3.58 -3.05 -17.89
C ILE A 124 -3.50 -4.37 -18.65
N ALA A 125 -2.50 -4.56 -19.52
CA ALA A 125 -2.32 -5.79 -20.28
C ALA A 125 -2.06 -6.99 -19.35
N ASN A 126 -1.26 -6.79 -18.30
CA ASN A 126 -1.04 -7.81 -17.29
C ASN A 126 -2.33 -8.15 -16.54
N LEU A 127 -3.21 -7.17 -16.27
CA LEU A 127 -4.45 -7.37 -15.53
C LEU A 127 -5.57 -7.97 -16.40
N LEU A 128 -5.87 -7.36 -17.54
CA LEU A 128 -7.05 -7.59 -18.39
C LEU A 128 -6.73 -8.37 -19.67
N GLY A 129 -5.46 -8.53 -19.99
CA GLY A 129 -4.98 -9.24 -21.19
C GLY A 129 -4.49 -8.31 -22.29
N PRO A 130 -3.63 -8.81 -23.19
CA PRO A 130 -3.02 -8.01 -24.25
C PRO A 130 -4.01 -7.50 -25.30
N ASP A 131 -5.19 -8.12 -25.39
CA ASP A 131 -6.24 -7.74 -26.34
C ASP A 131 -7.12 -6.59 -25.81
N TYR A 132 -7.00 -6.22 -24.53
CA TYR A 132 -7.74 -5.10 -23.95
C TYR A 132 -7.00 -3.78 -24.19
N THR A 133 -7.61 -2.89 -24.97
CA THR A 133 -7.03 -1.59 -25.32
C THR A 133 -7.79 -0.45 -24.63
N VAL A 134 -7.05 0.57 -24.20
CA VAL A 134 -7.60 1.81 -23.67
C VAL A 134 -7.24 2.99 -24.58
N ASP A 135 -8.17 3.93 -24.70
CA ASP A 135 -7.93 5.16 -25.46
C ASP A 135 -7.00 6.12 -24.71
N ASP A 136 -6.19 6.82 -25.50
CA ASP A 136 -5.25 7.83 -25.05
C ASP A 136 -5.96 9.13 -24.67
N GLY A 137 -5.29 9.90 -23.83
CA GLY A 137 -5.77 11.21 -23.42
C GLY A 137 -6.22 11.26 -21.97
N SER A 138 -6.49 12.50 -21.56
CA SER A 138 -6.97 12.84 -20.22
C SER A 138 -8.32 12.18 -19.96
N PHE A 139 -8.54 11.78 -18.72
CA PHE A 139 -9.80 11.19 -18.29
C PHE A 139 -10.14 11.65 -16.87
N SER A 140 -11.41 11.54 -16.52
CA SER A 140 -11.89 11.88 -15.20
C SER A 140 -12.70 10.72 -14.64
N THR A 141 -12.56 10.49 -13.34
CA THR A 141 -13.43 9.63 -12.55
C THR A 141 -14.22 10.50 -11.57
N ASP A 142 -15.09 9.89 -10.77
CA ASP A 142 -15.93 10.62 -9.81
C ASP A 142 -15.11 11.43 -8.79
N VAL A 143 -13.84 11.06 -8.57
CA VAL A 143 -12.98 11.63 -7.52
C VAL A 143 -11.78 12.38 -8.09
N PHE A 144 -11.24 11.97 -9.26
CA PHE A 144 -9.99 12.51 -9.80
C PHE A 144 -10.07 12.81 -11.30
N SER A 145 -9.38 13.86 -11.71
CA SER A 145 -9.07 14.12 -13.13
C SER A 145 -7.59 13.87 -13.37
N TYR A 146 -7.30 13.06 -14.38
CA TYR A 146 -5.94 12.72 -14.81
C TYR A 146 -5.63 13.43 -16.12
N GLN A 147 -4.60 14.26 -16.10
CA GLN A 147 -4.11 14.93 -17.29
C GLN A 147 -3.10 14.04 -18.01
N TYR A 148 -3.29 13.90 -19.33
CA TYR A 148 -2.34 13.24 -20.22
C TYR A 148 -1.44 14.28 -20.89
N ASP A 149 -0.14 14.04 -20.87
CA ASP A 149 0.87 14.78 -21.63
C ASP A 149 1.18 14.00 -22.91
N GLU A 150 0.74 14.54 -24.05
CA GLU A 150 0.96 13.92 -25.37
C GLU A 150 2.43 13.96 -25.80
N GLU A 151 3.18 14.99 -25.42
CA GLU A 151 4.59 15.13 -25.80
C GLU A 151 5.47 14.12 -25.07
N LYS A 152 5.20 13.91 -23.78
CA LYS A 152 5.93 12.98 -22.93
C LYS A 152 5.32 11.59 -22.85
N GLN A 153 4.14 11.40 -23.46
CA GLN A 153 3.41 10.13 -23.47
C GLN A 153 3.19 9.58 -22.05
N GLY A 154 2.70 10.42 -21.14
CA GLY A 154 2.57 10.08 -19.72
C GLY A 154 1.42 10.78 -19.02
N TYR A 155 1.03 10.25 -17.86
CA TYR A 155 -0.03 10.81 -17.02
C TYR A 155 0.55 11.57 -15.83
N LEU A 156 0.00 12.76 -15.56
CA LEU A 156 0.38 13.58 -14.41
C LEU A 156 -0.28 13.02 -13.15
N VAL A 157 0.56 12.59 -12.20
CA VAL A 157 0.14 11.99 -10.93
C VAL A 157 0.70 12.81 -9.77
N PRO A 158 -0.16 13.40 -8.91
CA PRO A 158 0.33 14.17 -7.77
C PRO A 158 1.05 13.29 -6.75
N VAL A 159 2.21 13.73 -6.29
CA VAL A 159 3.11 12.97 -5.40
C VAL A 159 2.62 12.94 -3.94
N THR A 160 1.82 13.93 -3.56
CA THR A 160 1.31 14.12 -2.19
C THR A 160 -0.01 13.40 -1.93
N SER A 161 -0.68 12.93 -2.98
CA SER A 161 -1.94 12.19 -2.83
C SER A 161 -1.66 10.70 -2.66
N SER A 162 -2.03 10.16 -1.51
CA SER A 162 -2.27 8.73 -1.31
C SER A 162 -3.73 8.60 -0.87
N VAL A 163 -4.54 7.94 -1.68
CA VAL A 163 -5.96 7.71 -1.40
C VAL A 163 -6.22 6.23 -1.18
N ALA A 164 -5.18 5.46 -0.83
CA ALA A 164 -5.33 4.04 -0.70
C ALA A 164 -6.40 3.73 0.33
N GLN A 165 -7.58 3.24 -0.11
CA GLN A 165 -8.69 2.97 0.80
C GLN A 165 -8.51 1.62 1.47
N TYR A 166 -7.99 0.65 0.71
CA TYR A 166 -7.80 -0.70 1.14
C TYR A 166 -6.45 -1.26 0.69
N THR A 167 -5.91 -2.18 1.49
CA THR A 167 -4.80 -3.06 1.13
C THR A 167 -5.36 -4.46 0.83
N PRO A 168 -4.93 -5.11 -0.26
CA PRO A 168 -5.36 -6.47 -0.59
C PRO A 168 -4.73 -7.52 0.33
N GLU A 169 -5.52 -8.51 0.73
CA GLU A 169 -5.04 -9.77 1.31
C GLU A 169 -5.73 -10.94 0.59
N VAL A 170 -4.95 -11.84 -0.02
CA VAL A 170 -5.56 -12.96 -0.77
C VAL A 170 -5.81 -14.14 0.17
N GLU A 171 -7.10 -14.39 0.42
CA GLU A 171 -7.58 -15.47 1.28
C GLU A 171 -7.48 -16.84 0.62
N LYS A 172 -7.85 -16.91 -0.66
CA LYS A 172 -7.98 -18.18 -1.36
C LYS A 172 -7.92 -18.01 -2.88
N ILE A 173 -7.21 -18.92 -3.52
CA ILE A 173 -7.23 -19.09 -4.97
C ILE A 173 -7.84 -20.45 -5.30
N TRP A 174 -8.86 -20.47 -6.16
CA TRP A 174 -9.57 -21.68 -6.53
C TRP A 174 -10.04 -21.64 -7.98
N LYS A 175 -10.51 -22.77 -8.50
CA LYS A 175 -10.99 -22.89 -9.88
C LYS A 175 -12.34 -23.58 -9.91
N ALA A 176 -13.24 -23.08 -10.73
CA ALA A 176 -14.54 -23.69 -11.04
C ALA A 176 -14.96 -23.27 -12.45
N ASP A 177 -15.70 -24.14 -13.14
CA ASP A 177 -16.31 -23.83 -14.44
C ASP A 177 -15.32 -23.28 -15.49
N GLY A 178 -14.06 -23.75 -15.46
CA GLY A 178 -13.00 -23.28 -16.36
C GLY A 178 -12.47 -21.88 -16.07
N LYS A 179 -12.94 -21.23 -15.01
CA LYS A 179 -12.49 -19.94 -14.49
C LYS A 179 -11.63 -20.12 -13.25
N GLN A 180 -10.80 -19.12 -12.95
CA GLN A 180 -10.06 -19.04 -11.71
C GLN A 180 -10.60 -17.90 -10.86
N TYR A 181 -10.79 -18.16 -9.58
CA TYR A 181 -11.32 -17.23 -8.61
C TYR A 181 -10.23 -16.91 -7.59
N VAL A 182 -10.09 -15.63 -7.28
CA VAL A 182 -9.19 -15.12 -6.25
C VAL A 182 -10.06 -14.34 -5.27
N THR A 183 -10.29 -14.90 -4.09
CA THR A 183 -11.02 -14.24 -3.02
C THR A 183 -10.05 -13.31 -2.30
N VAL A 184 -10.36 -12.01 -2.33
CA VAL A 184 -9.51 -10.95 -1.79
C VAL A 184 -10.22 -10.22 -0.67
N GLY A 185 -9.57 -10.16 0.48
CA GLY A 185 -9.91 -9.34 1.61
C GLY A 185 -9.44 -7.91 1.43
N TYR A 186 -10.29 -6.98 1.85
CA TYR A 186 -10.06 -5.53 1.80
C TYR A 186 -9.76 -5.06 3.22
N ILE A 187 -8.49 -4.78 3.51
CA ILE A 187 -8.05 -4.26 4.81
C ILE A 187 -8.09 -2.73 4.76
N PRO A 188 -8.93 -2.04 5.55
CA PRO A 188 -8.98 -0.58 5.54
C PRO A 188 -7.64 0.03 5.90
N THR A 189 -7.23 1.07 5.19
CA THR A 189 -6.08 1.89 5.59
C THR A 189 -6.50 2.90 6.66
N ALA A 190 -5.55 3.56 7.31
CA ALA A 190 -5.83 4.60 8.32
C ALA A 190 -6.73 5.74 7.80
N THR A 191 -6.73 6.01 6.49
CA THR A 191 -7.57 7.03 5.87
C THR A 191 -9.03 6.56 5.65
N ASN A 192 -9.29 5.24 5.63
CA ASN A 192 -10.63 4.65 5.46
C ASN A 192 -11.19 4.00 6.75
N SER A 193 -10.37 3.90 7.81
CA SER A 193 -10.70 3.18 9.05
C SER A 193 -11.80 3.81 9.92
N SER A 194 -12.31 4.96 9.50
CA SER A 194 -13.26 5.77 10.24
C SER A 194 -14.68 5.54 9.71
N SER A 195 -15.39 4.55 10.23
CA SER A 195 -16.81 4.33 9.92
C SER A 195 -17.72 5.52 10.25
N ASN A 196 -17.19 6.53 10.95
CA ASN A 196 -17.92 7.69 11.48
C ASN A 196 -17.21 9.04 11.20
N GLY A 197 -16.16 9.07 10.38
CA GLY A 197 -15.35 10.29 10.13
C GLY A 197 -14.39 10.70 11.26
N GLU A 198 -14.29 9.92 12.34
CA GLU A 198 -13.32 10.10 13.42
C GLU A 198 -11.99 9.41 13.08
N LEU A 199 -10.89 10.15 12.98
CA LEU A 199 -9.57 9.64 12.62
C LEU A 199 -9.15 8.50 13.58
N SER A 200 -9.25 7.24 13.14
CA SER A 200 -8.84 6.10 13.94
C SER A 200 -7.32 5.92 13.83
N LEU A 201 -6.62 6.05 14.96
CA LEU A 201 -5.18 5.79 15.06
C LEU A 201 -4.83 4.29 14.95
N THR A 202 -5.84 3.42 14.92
CA THR A 202 -5.67 1.97 14.74
C THR A 202 -6.58 1.51 13.61
N ALA A 203 -6.01 1.40 12.41
CA ALA A 203 -6.70 0.76 11.30
C ALA A 203 -6.93 -0.73 11.60
N PRO A 204 -8.11 -1.29 11.28
CA PRO A 204 -8.31 -2.74 11.35
C PRO A 204 -7.22 -3.45 10.55
N THR A 205 -6.60 -4.48 11.14
CA THR A 205 -5.57 -5.30 10.46
C THR A 205 -6.17 -6.54 9.80
N THR A 206 -7.49 -6.66 9.81
CA THR A 206 -8.25 -7.78 9.26
C THR A 206 -9.19 -7.28 8.19
N PRO A 207 -9.48 -8.08 7.15
CA PRO A 207 -10.41 -7.68 6.09
C PRO A 207 -11.81 -7.33 6.61
N THR A 208 -12.37 -6.21 6.13
CA THR A 208 -13.76 -5.80 6.43
C THR A 208 -14.73 -6.05 5.28
N LYS A 209 -14.21 -6.44 4.11
CA LYS A 209 -14.95 -6.76 2.90
C LYS A 209 -14.19 -7.85 2.13
N TYR A 210 -14.92 -8.72 1.42
CA TYR A 210 -14.34 -9.73 0.55
C TYR A 210 -14.99 -9.68 -0.83
N MET A 211 -14.17 -9.70 -1.88
CA MET A 211 -14.62 -9.79 -3.27
C MET A 211 -13.93 -10.97 -3.96
N ASP A 212 -14.63 -11.61 -4.89
CA ASP A 212 -14.05 -12.62 -5.75
C ASP A 212 -13.68 -12.01 -7.11
N TYR A 213 -12.38 -11.99 -7.40
CA TYR A 213 -11.84 -11.63 -8.70
C TYR A 213 -11.85 -12.86 -9.61
N VAL A 214 -12.55 -12.76 -10.73
CA VAL A 214 -12.78 -13.87 -11.65
C VAL A 214 -11.90 -13.72 -12.87
N PHE A 215 -11.01 -14.68 -13.08
CA PHE A 215 -10.08 -14.72 -14.18
C PHE A 215 -10.49 -15.78 -15.21
N THR A 216 -10.34 -15.42 -16.48
CA THR A 216 -10.45 -16.33 -17.63
C THR A 216 -9.09 -16.53 -18.27
N GLN A 217 -8.87 -17.71 -18.83
CA GLN A 217 -7.61 -18.03 -19.47
C GLN A 217 -7.57 -17.47 -20.90
N GLY A 218 -6.56 -16.66 -21.20
CA GLY A 218 -6.30 -16.13 -22.53
C GLY A 218 -5.69 -17.18 -23.48
N SER A 219 -5.53 -16.82 -24.75
CA SER A 219 -4.97 -17.67 -25.80
C SER A 219 -3.52 -18.12 -25.51
N ASN A 220 -2.78 -17.32 -24.76
CA ASN A 220 -1.42 -17.59 -24.29
C ASN A 220 -1.36 -18.44 -23.00
N HIS A 221 -2.49 -18.98 -22.53
CA HIS A 221 -2.62 -19.76 -21.29
C HIS A 221 -2.42 -18.97 -19.99
N GLU A 222 -2.36 -17.64 -20.05
CA GLU A 222 -2.33 -16.78 -18.86
C GLU A 222 -3.74 -16.42 -18.37
N TRP A 223 -3.85 -16.06 -17.10
CA TRP A 223 -5.12 -15.71 -16.46
C TRP A 223 -5.31 -14.20 -16.47
N TYR A 224 -6.44 -13.73 -17.02
CA TYR A 224 -6.81 -12.32 -17.10
C TYR A 224 -8.13 -12.05 -16.42
N LEU A 225 -8.20 -10.93 -15.71
CA LEU A 225 -9.40 -10.51 -14.98
C LEU A 225 -10.53 -10.30 -15.99
N SER A 226 -11.69 -10.86 -15.68
CA SER A 226 -12.87 -10.87 -16.54
C SER A 226 -14.12 -10.37 -15.83
N ALA A 227 -14.23 -10.59 -14.52
CA ALA A 227 -15.35 -10.14 -13.71
C ALA A 227 -14.91 -9.90 -12.26
N LEU A 228 -15.70 -9.12 -11.54
CA LEU A 228 -15.57 -8.86 -10.10
C LEU A 228 -16.94 -9.05 -9.46
N GLN A 229 -17.02 -9.87 -8.43
CA GLN A 229 -18.27 -10.18 -7.74
C GLN A 229 -18.10 -10.12 -6.22
N GLU A 230 -19.19 -9.90 -5.49
CA GLU A 230 -19.16 -10.02 -4.03
C GLU A 230 -18.88 -11.46 -3.62
N SER A 231 -17.99 -11.65 -2.65
CA SER A 231 -17.68 -12.99 -2.15
C SER A 231 -18.78 -13.49 -1.22
N GLU A 232 -19.03 -14.80 -1.22
CA GLU A 232 -19.85 -15.43 -0.19
C GLU A 232 -19.16 -15.39 1.19
N MET A 233 -17.83 -15.20 1.20
CA MET A 233 -17.03 -15.03 2.42
C MET A 233 -17.42 -13.74 3.12
N LYS A 234 -17.77 -13.84 4.40
CA LYS A 234 -18.13 -12.68 5.22
C LYS A 234 -16.99 -12.33 6.17
N PRO A 235 -16.80 -11.04 6.50
CA PRO A 235 -15.89 -10.61 7.56
C PRO A 235 -16.17 -11.43 8.82
N GLU A 236 -15.10 -11.88 9.48
CA GLU A 236 -15.26 -12.40 10.83
C GLU A 236 -15.92 -11.29 11.65
N ALA A 237 -17.04 -11.63 12.30
CA ALA A 237 -17.71 -10.66 13.15
C ALA A 237 -16.71 -10.27 14.23
N THR A 238 -16.18 -9.05 14.16
CA THR A 238 -15.45 -8.45 15.27
C THR A 238 -16.39 -8.56 16.45
N THR A 239 -16.10 -9.44 17.40
CA THR A 239 -16.78 -9.39 18.69
C THR A 239 -16.48 -7.99 19.19
N THR A 240 -17.49 -7.11 19.15
CA THR A 240 -17.43 -5.85 19.88
C THR A 240 -16.91 -6.22 21.25
N PRO A 241 -15.72 -5.76 21.67
CA PRO A 241 -15.29 -6.00 23.03
C PRO A 241 -16.46 -5.53 23.89
N ALA A 242 -17.00 -6.42 24.72
CA ALA A 242 -18.02 -6.04 25.67
C ALA A 242 -17.52 -4.76 26.32
N PRO A 243 -18.34 -3.69 26.40
CA PRO A 243 -17.89 -2.45 27.01
C PRO A 243 -17.29 -2.86 28.34
N THR A 244 -16.00 -2.57 28.55
CA THR A 244 -15.35 -2.83 29.81
C THR A 244 -16.15 -2.04 30.83
N ALA A 245 -17.08 -2.72 31.49
CA ALA A 245 -17.81 -2.17 32.59
C ALA A 245 -16.74 -1.81 33.63
N ASN A 246 -16.66 -0.51 33.91
CA ASN A 246 -15.77 0.14 34.85
C ASN A 246 -14.34 0.43 34.36
N VAL A 247 -14.23 1.45 33.51
CA VAL A 247 -13.27 2.53 33.78
C VAL A 247 -14.10 3.81 33.88
N PRO A 248 -14.13 4.52 35.02
CA PRO A 248 -14.69 5.87 35.05
C PRO A 248 -13.93 6.71 34.03
N GLN A 249 -14.67 7.17 33.05
CA GLN A 249 -14.24 8.07 32.00
C GLN A 249 -13.86 9.39 32.64
N ASP A 250 -12.57 9.67 32.70
CA ASP A 250 -12.04 10.94 33.19
C ASP A 250 -10.72 11.27 32.48
N ALA A 251 -10.63 10.93 31.19
CA ALA A 251 -9.54 11.41 30.34
C ALA A 251 -9.67 12.91 30.05
N GLN A 252 -10.88 13.49 30.15
CA GLN A 252 -11.05 14.95 30.14
C GLN A 252 -10.64 15.57 31.49
N SER A 253 -11.02 14.97 32.64
CA SER A 253 -10.62 15.51 33.94
C SER A 253 -9.10 15.45 34.19
N MET A 254 -8.39 14.45 33.65
CA MET A 254 -6.93 14.40 33.72
C MET A 254 -6.23 15.54 32.96
N VAL A 255 -6.85 16.05 31.88
CA VAL A 255 -6.31 17.17 31.10
C VAL A 255 -6.69 18.50 31.75
N GLU A 256 -7.91 18.61 32.30
CA GLU A 256 -8.34 19.75 33.10
C GLU A 256 -7.53 19.93 34.40
N ASP A 257 -7.18 18.84 35.12
CA ASP A 257 -6.36 18.89 36.35
C ASP A 257 -4.90 19.28 36.06
N GLN A 258 -4.34 18.88 34.91
CA GLN A 258 -2.99 19.30 34.52
C GLN A 258 -2.94 20.77 34.05
N LEU A 259 -4.01 21.27 33.43
CA LEU A 259 -4.10 22.67 33.00
C LEU A 259 -4.40 23.61 34.19
N GLY A 260 -5.19 23.15 35.17
CA GLY A 260 -5.49 23.88 36.41
C GLY A 260 -4.28 24.06 37.33
N ASN A 261 -3.44 23.04 37.47
CA ASN A 261 -2.23 23.13 38.30
C ASN A 261 -1.13 24.01 37.67
N ALA A 262 -1.07 24.13 36.34
CA ALA A 262 -0.11 25.00 35.67
C ALA A 262 -0.45 26.51 35.80
N MET A 263 -1.73 26.87 36.01
CA MET A 263 -2.13 28.27 36.25
C MET A 263 -2.14 28.67 37.73
N ALA A 264 -2.25 27.73 38.66
CA ALA A 264 -2.25 28.02 40.10
C ALA A 264 -0.85 28.41 40.65
N ASP A 265 0.23 28.05 39.96
CA ASP A 265 1.62 28.36 40.39
C ASP A 265 2.14 29.73 39.89
N THR A 266 1.31 30.51 39.18
CA THR A 266 1.62 31.90 38.75
C THR A 266 0.76 32.93 39.51
N SER A 267 0.47 32.69 40.79
CA SER A 267 -0.22 33.70 41.64
C SER A 267 0.27 33.75 43.08
N THR A 268 1.45 33.23 43.40
CA THR A 268 2.05 33.41 44.74
C THR A 268 3.55 33.68 44.67
N VAL A 269 3.93 34.75 43.99
CA VAL A 269 5.15 35.52 44.33
C VAL A 269 4.87 37.01 44.07
N LEU A 270 3.96 37.60 44.85
CA LEU A 270 3.88 39.05 45.04
C LEU A 270 3.65 39.31 46.53
N ASN A 271 4.76 39.43 47.26
CA ASN A 271 5.02 40.50 48.23
C ASN A 271 6.32 40.18 48.99
N ASP A 272 7.39 40.93 48.70
CA ASP A 272 8.11 41.59 49.78
C ASP A 272 8.90 42.81 49.26
N ASP A 273 8.44 43.96 49.75
CA ASP A 273 9.17 45.15 50.20
C ASP A 273 10.02 46.08 49.30
N ALA A 274 9.68 47.36 49.50
CA ALA A 274 10.55 48.53 49.65
C ALA A 274 11.08 49.29 48.41
N ALA A 275 10.40 50.42 48.15
CA ALA A 275 10.94 51.77 47.93
C ALA A 275 12.15 51.98 46.98
N SER A 276 11.91 52.67 45.84
CA SER A 276 12.44 54.02 45.57
C SER A 276 12.20 54.47 44.12
N ASP A 277 11.55 55.63 44.01
CA ASP A 277 11.76 56.78 43.12
C ASP A 277 12.38 56.65 41.70
N THR A 278 11.62 57.19 40.73
CA THR A 278 11.99 57.92 39.50
C THR A 278 13.01 57.33 38.50
N SER A 279 12.59 57.14 37.25
CA SER A 279 12.94 58.01 36.10
C SER A 279 12.48 57.42 34.76
N ALA A 280 12.27 58.33 33.81
CA ALA A 280 11.88 58.22 32.40
C ALA A 280 12.48 57.02 31.63
N GLU A 281 11.86 56.50 30.56
CA GLU A 281 11.81 57.14 29.24
C GLU A 281 10.73 56.51 28.34
N GLU A 282 10.32 57.34 27.40
CA GLU A 282 9.29 57.24 26.37
C GLU A 282 9.45 56.07 25.39
N TYR A 283 8.32 55.45 25.01
CA TYR A 283 8.16 54.75 23.73
C TYR A 283 7.23 55.59 22.86
N PRO A 284 7.54 55.80 21.56
CA PRO A 284 6.49 56.02 20.60
C PRO A 284 6.42 54.86 19.60
N SER A 285 5.20 54.32 19.53
CA SER A 285 4.67 53.46 18.49
C SER A 285 4.88 54.07 17.10
N ALA A 286 5.22 53.23 16.11
CA ALA A 286 5.14 53.57 14.70
C ALA A 286 3.91 52.89 14.09
N ASP A 287 2.93 53.71 13.75
CA ASP A 287 1.81 53.43 12.88
C ASP A 287 1.93 54.38 11.69
N SER A 288 1.77 53.90 10.46
CA SER A 288 1.68 54.75 9.25
C SER A 288 1.07 53.98 8.08
N GLU A 289 -0.19 54.26 7.80
CA GLU A 289 -0.82 54.14 6.49
C GLU A 289 -0.47 55.34 5.58
N ASP A 290 -0.64 55.08 4.28
CA ASP A 290 -1.12 55.98 3.22
C ASP A 290 -0.13 56.62 2.21
N ALA A 291 -0.56 56.57 0.94
CA ALA A 291 0.02 57.26 -0.22
C ALA A 291 -0.53 58.70 -0.31
N PRO A 292 0.01 59.62 -1.14
CA PRO A 292 -0.50 59.74 -2.53
C PRO A 292 0.49 60.33 -3.57
N ALA A 293 -0.03 60.51 -4.78
CA ALA A 293 0.58 60.95 -6.04
C ALA A 293 1.10 62.41 -6.09
N GLU A 294 2.00 62.67 -7.06
CA GLU A 294 2.16 63.99 -7.70
C GLU A 294 2.15 63.89 -9.24
N ASP A 295 1.60 64.94 -9.82
CA ASP A 295 1.28 65.25 -11.21
C ASP A 295 2.23 66.34 -11.74
N GLY A 296 2.44 66.39 -13.06
CA GLY A 296 2.71 67.63 -13.79
C GLY A 296 4.03 67.75 -14.56
N GLY A 297 3.94 67.89 -15.89
CA GLY A 297 4.94 68.64 -16.69
C GLY A 297 5.15 68.19 -18.13
N GLU A 298 4.37 68.79 -19.05
CA GLU A 298 4.38 68.69 -20.52
C GLU A 298 5.72 69.04 -21.20
N ASP A 299 6.03 68.42 -22.35
CA ASP A 299 6.28 69.12 -23.64
C ASP A 299 6.25 68.13 -24.82
N SER A 300 6.32 68.64 -26.04
CA SER A 300 5.44 68.37 -27.18
C SER A 300 6.05 67.64 -28.39
N ALA A 301 5.16 67.33 -29.34
CA ALA A 301 5.33 67.35 -30.80
C ALA A 301 5.50 66.01 -31.59
N ASP A 302 4.42 65.69 -32.31
CA ASP A 302 4.31 65.33 -33.74
C ASP A 302 5.34 64.38 -34.40
N SER A 303 4.85 63.28 -34.99
CA SER A 303 4.67 63.14 -36.47
C SER A 303 4.41 61.70 -36.93
N GLU A 304 3.40 61.57 -37.81
CA GLU A 304 3.26 60.66 -38.98
C GLU A 304 3.26 59.11 -38.79
N SER A 305 2.18 58.39 -39.20
CA SER A 305 1.87 57.92 -40.58
C SER A 305 2.93 56.92 -41.08
N ALA A 306 2.68 55.68 -41.55
CA ALA A 306 1.62 55.06 -42.36
C ALA A 306 1.71 53.52 -42.13
N ALA A 307 0.62 52.75 -42.13
CA ALA A 307 0.15 51.95 -43.27
C ALA A 307 1.24 51.31 -44.14
N GLU A 308 1.49 50.02 -43.93
CA GLU A 308 1.35 48.93 -44.92
C GLU A 308 1.21 47.58 -44.20
#